data_AF-A0A529MD42-F1
#
_entry.id   AF-A0A529MD42-F1
#
_cell.length_a   1.000
_cell.length_b   1.000
_cell.length_c   1.000
_cell.angle_alpha   90.00
_cell.angle_beta   90.00
_cell.angle_gamma   90.00
#
_symmetry.space_group_name_H-M   'P 1'
#
loop_
_entity.id
_entity.type
_entity.pdbx_description
1 polymer ?
#
loop_
_entity_poly.entity_id
_entity_poly.type
_entity_poly.pdbx_seq_one_letter_code
_entity_poly.pdbx_strand_id
1 'polypeptide(L)' 'MLLRHPHITEDCRAVSEILQRVGDKWTVLVVGKLGDGAMRFNELRAAVGGISQKML' A
#
# COMPACT_ATOMS: atom_id res chain seq x y z
N MET A 1 -36.36 13.12 -1.40
CA MET A 1 -35.96 12.76 -0.03
C MET A 1 -34.56 12.16 -0.10
N LEU A 2 -33.52 12.99 0.03
CA LEU A 2 -32.13 12.55 -0.09
C LEU A 2 -31.74 11.80 1.18
N LEU A 3 -31.45 10.50 1.05
CA LEU A 3 -30.69 9.74 2.04
C LEU A 3 -29.30 10.38 2.16
N ARG A 4 -29.14 11.33 3.09
CA ARG A 4 -27.81 11.66 3.59
C ARG A 4 -27.31 10.39 4.27
N HIS A 5 -26.41 9.66 3.61
CA HIS A 5 -25.57 8.70 4.32
C HIS A 5 -24.95 9.44 5.50
N PRO A 6 -25.13 8.99 6.75
CA PRO A 6 -24.39 9.56 7.86
C PRO A 6 -22.91 9.38 7.53
N HIS A 7 -22.18 10.48 7.40
CA HIS A 7 -20.73 10.43 7.32
C HIS A 7 -20.22 9.87 8.64
N ILE A 8 -19.93 8.57 8.69
CA ILE A 8 -19.20 7.96 9.80
C ILE A 8 -17.75 8.44 9.66
N THR A 9 -17.48 9.64 10.18
CA THR A 9 -16.22 10.36 9.98
C THR A 9 -15.02 9.68 10.64
N GLU A 10 -15.23 8.85 11.67
CA GLU A 10 -14.16 8.06 12.31
C GLU A 10 -13.71 6.89 11.44
N ASP A 11 -14.64 6.10 10.90
CA ASP A 11 -14.31 5.00 9.97
C ASP A 11 -13.57 5.52 8.73
N CYS A 12 -14.00 6.67 8.19
CA CYS A 12 -13.31 7.32 7.09
C CYS A 12 -11.87 7.71 7.44
N ARG A 13 -11.60 8.13 8.68
CA ARG A 13 -10.26 8.51 9.12
C ARG A 13 -9.34 7.29 9.19
N ALA A 14 -9.79 6.21 9.83
CA ALA A 14 -9.03 4.98 9.92
C ALA A 14 -8.71 4.40 8.53
N VAL A 15 -9.70 4.37 7.63
CA VAL A 15 -9.50 3.94 6.24
C VAL A 15 -8.53 4.86 5.50
N SER A 16 -8.65 6.18 5.67
CA SER A 16 -7.73 7.14 5.02
C SER A 16 -6.28 6.95 5.47
N GLU A 17 -6.04 6.69 6.75
CA GLU A 17 -4.69 6.42 7.27
C GLU A 17 -4.09 5.15 6.67
N ILE A 18 -4.89 4.10 6.49
CA ILE A 18 -4.46 2.88 5.82
C ILE A 18 -4.13 3.19 4.36
N LEU A 19 -5.04 3.85 3.64
CA LEU A 19 -4.84 4.23 2.24
C LEU A 19 -3.61 5.12 2.04
N GLN A 20 -3.28 6.01 2.98
CA GLN A 20 -2.06 6.81 2.92
C GLN A 20 -0.79 5.95 3.03
N ARG A 21 -0.84 4.82 3.74
CA ARG A 21 0.30 3.90 3.89
C ARG A 21 0.45 2.96 2.71
N VAL A 22 -0.66 2.49 2.13
CA VAL A 22 -0.63 1.47 1.06
C VAL A 22 -0.86 2.04 -0.35
N GLY A 23 -1.21 3.33 -0.44
CA GLY A 23 -1.63 3.97 -1.68
C GLY A 23 -0.50 4.46 -2.57
N ASP A 24 0.76 4.38 -2.12
CA ASP A 24 1.87 4.60 -3.04
C ASP A 24 2.01 3.42 -4.03
N LYS A 25 2.64 3.70 -5.16
CA LYS A 25 2.77 2.75 -6.28
C LYS A 25 3.41 1.41 -5.88
N TRP A 26 4.26 1.41 -4.85
CA TRP A 26 5.18 0.31 -4.58
C TRP A 26 4.77 -0.55 -3.39
N THR A 27 4.17 0.02 -2.34
CA THR A 27 3.90 -0.70 -1.09
C THR A 27 3.18 -2.03 -1.31
N VAL A 28 2.09 -2.06 -2.10
CA VAL A 28 1.35 -3.31 -2.33
C VAL A 28 2.20 -4.35 -3.08
N LEU A 29 3.04 -3.92 -4.03
CA LEU A 29 3.92 -4.81 -4.77
C LEU A 29 5.04 -5.37 -3.89
N VAL A 30 5.62 -4.53 -3.04
CA VAL A 30 6.68 -4.91 -2.10
C VAL A 30 6.16 -5.90 -1.05
N VAL A 31 5.07 -5.53 -0.38
CA VAL A 31 4.44 -6.39 0.64
C VAL A 31 3.94 -7.70 0.03
N GLY A 32 3.36 -7.65 -1.18
CA GLY A 32 2.92 -8.84 -1.89
C GLY A 32 4.07 -9.83 -2.17
N LYS A 33 5.24 -9.34 -2.60
CA LYS A 33 6.42 -10.20 -2.83
C LYS A 33 7.00 -10.78 -1.54
N LEU A 34 7.02 -10.00 -0.45
CA LEU A 34 7.52 -10.46 0.84
C LEU A 34 6.55 -11.41 1.56
N GLY A 35 5.28 -11.46 1.14
CA GLY A 35 4.31 -12.44 1.62
C GLY A 35 4.68 -13.88 1.29
N ASP A 36 5.45 -14.09 0.21
CA ASP A 36 5.93 -15.42 -0.22
C ASP A 36 7.18 -15.87 0.55
N GLY A 37 7.84 -14.97 1.28
CA GLY A 37 9.05 -15.25 2.06
C GLY A 37 10.05 -14.10 2.08
N ALA A 38 11.09 -14.24 2.90
CA ALA A 38 12.16 -13.25 2.99
C ALA A 38 12.99 -13.21 1.70
N MET A 39 13.28 -11.99 1.21
CA MET A 39 14.08 -11.76 0.01
C MET A 39 15.25 -10.83 0.32
N ARG A 40 16.38 -11.00 -0.36
CA ARG A 40 17.46 -10.00 -0.32
C ARG A 40 17.01 -8.74 -1.07
N PHE A 41 17.59 -7.60 -0.70
CA PHE A 41 17.23 -6.30 -1.29
C PHE A 41 17.25 -6.29 -2.83
N ASN A 42 18.33 -6.80 -3.45
CA ASN A 42 18.44 -6.83 -4.91
C ASN A 42 17.48 -7.83 -5.58
N GLU A 43 17.14 -8.92 -4.89
CA GLU A 43 16.16 -9.91 -5.37
C GLU A 43 14.77 -9.29 -5.39
N LEU A 44 14.39 -8.61 -4.30
CA LEU A 44 13.13 -7.88 -4.19
C LEU A 44 13.01 -6.79 -5.25
N ARG A 45 14.08 -5.99 -5.44
CA ARG A 45 14.12 -4.93 -6.48
C ARG A 45 13.88 -5.49 -7.87
N ALA A 46 14.53 -6.60 -8.21
CA ALA A 46 14.36 -7.26 -9.49
C ALA A 46 12.94 -7.83 -9.65
N ALA A 47 12.39 -8.42 -8.59
CA ALA A 47 11.06 -9.03 -8.61
C ALA A 47 9.90 -8.01 -8.69
N VAL A 48 10.07 -6.81 -8.10
CA VAL A 48 9.08 -5.73 -8.20
C VAL A 48 9.13 -5.06 -9.59
N GLY A 49 10.34 -4.87 -10.15
CA GLY A 49 10.54 -4.33 -11.49
C GLY A 49 10.25 -2.83 -11.62
N GLY A 50 11.20 -2.08 -12.18
CA GLY A 50 11.03 -0.64 -12.48
C GLY A 50 11.01 0.30 -11.26
N ILE A 51 11.10 -0.23 -10.03
CA ILE A 51 11.35 0.55 -8.82
C ILE A 51 12.84 0.94 -8.73
N SER A 52 13.11 2.20 -8.40
CA SER A 52 14.49 2.65 -8.18
C SER A 52 15.00 2.18 -6.81
N GLN A 53 16.32 2.03 -6.67
CA GLN A 53 16.93 1.67 -5.39
C GLN A 53 16.67 2.67 -4.26
N LYS A 54 16.41 3.95 -4.59
CA LYS A 54 16.09 4.97 -3.58
C LYS A 54 14.65 4.85 -3.09
N MET A 55 13.76 4.34 -3.94
CA MET A 55 12.33 4.19 -3.65
C MET A 55 12.01 2.87 -2.94
N LEU A 56 12.80 1.83 -3.19
CA LEU A 56 12.71 0.54 -2.51
C LEU A 56 13.45 0.58 -1.17
#